data_AF-A0A5K1HMV8-F1
#
_entry.id   AF-A0A5K1HMV8-F1
#
_cell.length_a   1.000
_cell.length_b   1.000
_cell.length_c   1.000
_cell.angle_alpha   90.00
_cell.angle_beta   90.00
_cell.angle_gamma   90.00
#
_symmetry.space_group_name_H-M   'P 1'
#
loop_
_entity.id
_entity.type
_entity.pdbx_description
1 polymer ?
#
loop_
_entity_poly.entity_id
_entity_poly.type
_entity_poly.pdbx_seq_one_letter_code
_entity_poly.pdbx_strand_id
1 'polypeptide(L)'
;MNSFTAPFQEIINTYGVPRYQEVNPALFAIPIFPFLFGVMFGDIGHGGLVLAGALWLIWSKEAKQLLPDVYNLRYLLLLMGSFAFYSGWIYNEFFSIPLNVFGSCYGHA
;
A
#
# COMPACT_ATOMS: atom_id res chain seq x y z
N MET A 1 18.71 9.95 -4.86
CA MET A 1 17.35 9.44 -4.55
C MET A 1 17.50 8.14 -3.78
N ASN A 2 16.76 7.98 -2.69
CA ASN A 2 16.75 6.72 -1.95
C ASN A 2 15.88 5.71 -2.69
N SER A 3 16.21 4.41 -2.61
CA SER A 3 15.39 3.37 -3.25
C SER A 3 13.94 3.34 -2.76
N PHE A 4 13.67 3.91 -1.58
CA PHE A 4 12.34 4.08 -1.02
C PHE A 4 11.52 5.19 -1.69
N THR A 5 12.15 6.33 -2.01
CA THR A 5 11.47 7.51 -2.58
C THR A 5 11.48 7.52 -4.11
N ALA A 6 12.32 6.69 -4.73
CA ALA A 6 12.43 6.56 -6.19
C ALA A 6 11.08 6.27 -6.89
N PRO A 7 10.29 5.25 -6.47
CA PRO A 7 9.02 4.96 -7.16
C PRO A 7 8.00 6.10 -7.02
N PHE A 8 7.92 6.76 -5.85
CA PHE A 8 7.02 7.89 -5.64
C PHE A 8 7.39 9.10 -6.51
N GLN A 9 8.69 9.35 -6.71
CA GLN A 9 9.11 10.42 -7.59
C GLN A 9 8.80 10.10 -9.05
N GLU A 10 9.02 8.86 -9.49
CA GLU A 10 8.76 8.46 -10.88
C GLU A 10 7.29 8.66 -11.25
N ILE A 11 6.37 8.27 -10.36
CA ILE A 11 4.93 8.50 -10.52
C ILE A 11 4.63 10.00 -10.69
N ILE A 12 5.24 10.86 -9.88
CA ILE A 12 4.98 12.30 -9.92
C ILE A 12 5.61 12.98 -11.12
N ASN A 13 6.83 12.59 -11.48
CA ASN A 13 7.52 13.10 -12.66
C ASN A 13 6.75 12.79 -13.95
N THR A 14 5.93 11.73 -13.95
CA THR A 14 5.05 11.38 -15.08
C THR A 14 3.94 12.43 -15.26
N TYR A 15 3.46 13.05 -14.19
CA TYR A 15 2.49 14.15 -14.26
C TYR A 15 3.14 15.49 -14.61
N GLY A 16 4.38 15.70 -14.17
CA GLY A 16 5.15 16.89 -14.51
C GLY A 16 6.40 17.02 -13.65
N VAL A 17 7.48 17.53 -14.25
CA VAL A 17 8.73 17.77 -13.53
C VAL A 17 8.64 19.13 -12.84
N PRO A 18 8.85 19.22 -11.51
CA PRO A 18 8.81 20.49 -10.79
C PRO A 18 9.94 21.42 -11.26
N ARG A 19 9.68 22.74 -11.25
CA ARG A 19 10.71 23.72 -11.64
C ARG A 19 11.79 23.83 -10.57
N TYR A 20 12.93 24.39 -10.96
CA TYR A 20 14.03 24.64 -10.04
C TYR A 20 13.57 25.53 -8.87
N GLN A 21 13.82 25.08 -7.63
CA GLN A 21 13.37 25.68 -6.36
C GLN A 21 11.87 25.59 -6.04
N GLU A 22 11.07 24.81 -6.76
CA GLU A 22 9.70 24.50 -6.34
C GLU A 22 9.67 23.38 -5.28
N VAL A 23 8.64 23.39 -4.43
CA VAL A 23 8.42 22.35 -3.41
C VAL A 23 8.08 21.05 -4.13
N ASN A 24 8.84 19.98 -3.84
CA ASN A 24 8.60 18.68 -4.45
C ASN A 24 7.35 18.02 -3.84
N PRO A 25 6.28 17.77 -4.62
CA PRO A 25 5.06 17.14 -4.10
C PRO A 25 5.27 15.67 -3.71
N ALA A 26 6.38 15.04 -4.13
CA ALA A 26 6.68 13.65 -3.81
C ALA A 26 6.82 13.36 -2.34
N LEU A 27 7.27 14.32 -1.55
CA LEU A 27 7.38 14.13 -0.11
C LEU A 27 6.00 13.96 0.55
N PHE A 28 4.99 14.70 0.07
CA PHE A 28 3.62 14.59 0.58
C PHE A 28 2.90 13.35 0.05
N ALA A 29 3.21 12.92 -1.16
CA ALA A 29 2.59 11.73 -1.74
C ALA A 29 3.00 10.44 -1.03
N ILE A 30 4.19 10.36 -0.43
CA ILE A 30 4.69 9.13 0.23
C ILE A 30 3.69 8.56 1.27
N PRO A 31 3.17 9.33 2.24
CA PRO A 31 2.15 8.82 3.18
C PRO A 31 0.72 8.90 2.62
N ILE A 32 0.39 9.96 1.87
CA ILE A 32 -1.01 10.23 1.47
C ILE A 32 -1.48 9.24 0.41
N PHE A 33 -0.65 8.92 -0.58
CA PHE A 33 -1.04 8.04 -1.67
C PHE A 33 -1.35 6.61 -1.20
N PRO A 34 -0.48 5.94 -0.43
CA PRO A 34 -0.78 4.61 0.10
C PRO A 34 -1.95 4.61 1.10
N PHE A 35 -2.13 5.70 1.86
CA PHE A 35 -3.27 5.84 2.77
C PHE A 35 -4.60 5.90 2.01
N LEU A 36 -4.70 6.76 0.99
CA LEU A 36 -5.90 6.84 0.15
C LEU A 36 -6.18 5.52 -0.58
N PHE A 37 -5.13 4.85 -1.06
CA PHE A 37 -5.25 3.50 -1.62
C PHE A 37 -5.81 2.51 -0.58
N GLY A 38 -5.29 2.54 0.65
CA GLY A 38 -5.74 1.65 1.72
C GLY A 38 -7.21 1.83 2.08
N VAL A 39 -7.70 3.07 2.11
CA VAL A 39 -9.12 3.38 2.34
C VAL A 39 -10.02 2.86 1.20
N MET A 40 -9.55 2.92 -0.05
CA MET A 40 -10.31 2.47 -1.23
C MET A 40 -10.31 0.95 -1.41
N PHE A 41 -9.20 0.27 -1.09
CA PHE A 41 -9.02 -1.17 -1.24
C PHE A 41 -9.29 -1.97 0.05
N GLY A 42 -9.66 -1.27 1.13
CA GLY A 42 -9.66 -1.77 2.51
C GLY A 42 -10.41 -3.08 2.74
N ASP A 43 -9.68 -4.19 2.68
CA ASP A 43 -10.11 -5.55 3.02
C ASP A 43 -8.93 -6.24 3.71
N ILE A 44 -9.19 -6.90 4.84
CA ILE A 44 -8.16 -7.59 5.64
C ILE A 44 -7.50 -8.70 4.81
N GLY A 45 -8.31 -9.45 4.04
CA GLY A 45 -7.86 -10.57 3.23
C GLY A 45 -7.05 -10.10 2.03
N HIS A 46 -7.64 -9.28 1.17
CA HIS A 46 -6.97 -8.79 -0.03
C HIS A 46 -5.76 -7.89 0.32
N GLY A 47 -5.90 -6.99 1.30
CA GLY A 47 -4.79 -6.18 1.80
C GLY A 47 -3.65 -7.02 2.39
N GLY A 48 -4.00 -8.09 3.12
CA GLY A 48 -3.05 -9.07 3.64
C GLY A 48 -2.31 -9.84 2.54
N LEU A 49 -2.99 -10.24 1.46
CA LEU A 49 -2.35 -10.87 0.29
C LEU A 49 -1.37 -9.93 -0.42
N VAL A 50 -1.75 -8.66 -0.60
CA VAL A 50 -0.86 -7.65 -1.19
C VAL A 50 0.37 -7.42 -0.31
N LEU A 51 0.18 -7.34 1.01
CA LEU A 51 1.28 -7.22 1.97
C LEU A 51 2.21 -8.44 1.95
N ALA A 52 1.65 -9.65 1.94
CA ALA A 52 2.42 -10.90 1.84
C ALA A 52 3.21 -10.98 0.53
N GLY A 53 2.60 -10.59 -0.59
CA GLY A 53 3.26 -10.48 -1.89
C GLY A 53 4.42 -9.48 -1.88
N ALA A 54 4.23 -8.31 -1.27
CA ALA A 54 5.27 -7.30 -1.11
C ALA A 54 6.45 -7.79 -0.24
N LEU A 55 6.17 -8.51 0.86
CA LEU A 55 7.21 -9.13 1.69
C LEU A 55 7.97 -10.22 0.94
N TRP A 56 7.27 -11.05 0.18
CA TRP A 56 7.89 -12.07 -0.66
C TRP A 56 8.81 -11.48 -1.73
N LEU A 57 8.40 -10.37 -2.35
CA LEU A 57 9.21 -9.59 -3.30
C LEU A 57 10.49 -9.01 -2.67
N ILE A 58 10.46 -8.68 -1.38
CA ILE A 58 11.64 -8.17 -0.66
C ILE A 58 12.61 -9.31 -0.32
N TRP A 59 12.09 -10.48 0.05
CA TRP A 59 12.91 -11.62 0.46
C TRP A 59 13.48 -12.40 -0.73
N SER A 60 12.69 -12.58 -1.79
CA SER A 60 13.11 -13.34 -2.96
C SER A 60 14.03 -12.52 -3.87
N LYS A 61 15.30 -12.93 -3.96
CA LYS A 61 16.26 -12.35 -4.91
C LYS A 61 15.97 -12.76 -6.35
N GLU A 62 15.33 -13.91 -6.57
CA GLU A 62 14.93 -14.39 -7.90
C GLU A 62 13.80 -13.54 -8.49
N ALA A 63 12.89 -13.03 -7.64
CA ALA A 63 11.84 -12.12 -8.06
C ALA A 63 12.38 -10.84 -8.71
N LYS A 64 13.58 -10.40 -8.32
CA LYS A 64 14.28 -9.26 -8.94
C LYS A 64 14.62 -9.50 -10.42
N GLN A 65 14.96 -10.74 -10.77
CA GLN A 65 15.32 -11.10 -12.15
C GLN A 65 14.08 -11.36 -13.00
N LEU A 66 13.04 -11.96 -12.43
CA LEU A 66 11.81 -12.28 -13.14
C LEU A 66 10.93 -11.04 -13.39
N LEU A 67 10.87 -10.12 -12.42
CA LEU A 67 9.99 -8.94 -12.46
C LEU A 67 10.74 -7.68 -11.98
N PRO A 68 11.67 -7.14 -12.80
CA PRO A 68 12.49 -6.00 -12.42
C PRO A 68 11.67 -4.74 -12.11
N ASP A 69 10.60 -4.50 -12.87
CA ASP A 69 9.74 -3.31 -12.71
C ASP A 69 8.95 -3.36 -11.39
N VAL A 70 8.36 -4.52 -11.08
CA VAL A 70 7.62 -4.74 -9.82
C VAL A 70 8.58 -4.70 -8.62
N TYR A 71 9.81 -5.16 -8.79
CA TYR A 71 10.84 -5.11 -7.75
C TYR A 71 11.23 -3.67 -7.37
N ASN A 72 11.21 -2.72 -8.31
CA ASN A 72 11.42 -1.30 -8.02
C ASN A 72 10.27 -0.69 -7.21
N LEU A 73 9.06 -1.19 -7.41
CA LEU A 73 7.84 -0.78 -6.70
C LEU A 73 7.65 -1.45 -5.32
N ARG A 74 8.58 -2.33 -4.89
CA ARG A 74 8.43 -3.14 -3.67
C ARG A 74 8.07 -2.34 -2.40
N TYR A 75 8.67 -1.16 -2.22
CA TYR A 75 8.41 -0.32 -1.04
C TYR A 75 7.04 0.38 -1.12
N LEU A 76 6.60 0.72 -2.33
CA LEU A 76 5.29 1.28 -2.58
C LEU A 76 4.19 0.23 -2.33
N LEU A 77 4.38 -1.00 -2.82
CA LEU A 77 3.47 -2.12 -2.57
C LEU A 77 3.40 -2.49 -1.08
N LEU A 78 4.53 -2.44 -0.37
CA LEU A 78 4.56 -2.69 1.07
C LEU A 78 3.70 -1.67 1.83
N LEU A 79 3.88 -0.38 1.55
CA LEU A 79 3.07 0.69 2.17
C LEU A 79 1.59 0.55 1.83
N MET A 80 1.27 0.29 0.56
CA MET A 80 -0.11 0.10 0.13
C MET A 80 -0.77 -1.10 0.81
N GLY A 81 -0.07 -2.23 0.91
CA GLY A 81 -0.55 -3.42 1.61
C GLY A 81 -0.76 -3.19 3.10
N SER A 82 0.14 -2.45 3.78
CA SER A 82 0.00 -2.19 5.22
C SER A 82 -1.16 -1.26 5.53
N PHE A 83 -1.37 -0.20 4.75
CA PHE A 83 -2.52 0.70 4.91
C PHE A 83 -3.84 0.04 4.51
N ALA A 84 -3.85 -0.84 3.49
CA ALA A 84 -5.04 -1.61 3.13
C ALA A 84 -5.43 -2.61 4.22
N PHE A 85 -4.45 -3.33 4.79
CA PHE A 85 -4.70 -4.24 5.91
C PHE A 85 -5.22 -3.48 7.15
N TYR A 86 -4.65 -2.32 7.46
CA TYR A 86 -5.10 -1.46 8.55
C TYR A 86 -6.54 -0.96 8.33
N SER A 87 -6.87 -0.49 7.13
CA SER A 87 -8.21 -0.01 6.79
C SER A 87 -9.24 -1.14 6.77
N GLY A 88 -8.86 -2.33 6.29
CA GLY A 88 -9.69 -3.53 6.37
C GLY A 88 -10.02 -3.90 7.83
N TRP A 89 -9.06 -3.75 8.75
CA TRP A 89 -9.31 -3.99 10.18
C TRP A 89 -10.32 -3.00 10.76
N ILE A 90 -10.29 -1.74 10.33
CA ILE A 90 -11.28 -0.73 10.71
C ILE A 90 -12.66 -1.08 10.16
N TYR A 91 -12.75 -1.54 8.91
CA TYR A 91 -14.02 -1.93 8.28
C TYR A 91 -14.55 -3.27 8.74
N ASN A 92 -13.71 -4.08 9.39
CA ASN A 92 -14.07 -5.40 9.89
C ASN A 92 -14.58 -6.35 8.79
N GLU A 93 -14.05 -6.19 7.57
CA GLU A 93 -14.34 -7.04 6.43
C GLU A 93 -13.15 -7.94 6.10
N PHE A 94 -13.40 -9.25 6.13
CA PHE A 94 -12.46 -10.27 5.69
C PHE A 94 -13.09 -11.04 4.52
N PHE A 95 -12.68 -10.75 3.28
CA PHE A 95 -13.25 -11.39 2.08
C PHE A 95 -14.80 -11.31 2.03
N SER A 96 -15.35 -10.12 2.26
CA SER A 96 -16.80 -9.87 2.34
C SER A 96 -17.54 -10.63 3.46
N ILE A 97 -16.80 -11.15 4.46
CA ILE A 97 -17.36 -11.77 5.66
C ILE A 97 -17.05 -10.87 6.87
N PRO A 98 -18.05 -10.49 7.69
CA PRO A 98 -17.81 -9.72 8.90
C PRO A 98 -17.17 -10.59 9.99
N LEU A 99 -16.10 -10.11 10.64
CA LEU A 99 -15.47 -10.81 11.76
C LEU A 99 -16.08 -10.34 13.09
N ASN A 100 -16.70 -11.23 13.86
CA ASN A 100 -17.24 -10.86 15.17
C ASN A 100 -16.18 -10.97 16.27
N VAL A 101 -15.18 -10.06 16.27
CA VAL A 101 -13.98 -10.15 17.14
C VAL A 101 -14.27 -9.83 18.61
N PHE A 102 -15.16 -8.88 18.89
CA PHE A 102 -15.45 -8.40 20.25
C PHE A 102 -16.87 -8.75 20.76
N GLY A 103 -17.64 -9.52 19.97
CA GLY A 103 -19.07 -9.75 20.23
C GLY A 103 -19.93 -8.57 19.78
N SER A 104 -21.20 -8.81 19.44
CA SER A 104 -22.12 -7.72 19.11
C SER A 104 -22.60 -7.05 20.40
N CYS A 105 -22.38 -5.74 20.53
CA CYS A 105 -23.01 -4.92 21.58
C CYS A 105 -24.48 -4.58 21.27
N TYR A 106 -24.95 -4.96 20.08
CA TYR A 106 -26.37 -4.96 19.73
C TYR A 106 -26.94 -6.34 20.10
N GLY A 107 -27.76 -6.36 21.16
CA GLY A 107 -28.55 -7.53 21.51
C GLY A 107 -29.66 -7.75 20.48
N HIS A 108 -29.86 -9.01 20.11
CA HIS A 108 -31.00 -9.54 19.35
C HIS A 108 -31.37 -8.83 18.03
N ALA A 109 -31.03 -9.48 16.92
CA ALA A 109 -32.00 -9.94 15.92
C ALA A 109 -31.41 -11.12 15.15
#